data_AF-A0A9D6LEV8-F1
#
_entry.id   AF-A0A9D6LEV8-F1
#
_cell.length_a   1.000
_cell.length_b   1.000
_cell.length_c   1.000
_cell.angle_alpha   90.00
_cell.angle_beta   90.00
_cell.angle_gamma   90.00
#
_symmetry.space_group_name_H-M   'P 1'
#
loop_
_entity.id
_entity.type
_entity.pdbx_description
1 polymer ?
#
loop_
_entity_poly.entity_id
_entity_poly.type
_entity_poly.pdbx_seq_one_letter_code
_entity_poly.pdbx_strand_id
1 'polypeptide(L)'
;MRILVWFQAATLALTVATPAAGANEADDQKMLRAQRLLRQVSQERDVLQAEVSQLKSQMNDLNQKLVSLKKNSENALARSRESNSVLSANVAQLTLNLRQTESAKNQLQETLTDQAQQIEFCEVNNVKLVQINRELVDRYEKKSAVDALLQREPLTQLKRVEFENIVQEYQDRIEQLTFKQKTISSQ
;
A
#
# COMPACT_ATOMS: atom_id res chain seq x y z
N MET A 1 -26.88 -36.99 95.07
CA MET A 1 -25.93 -37.68 95.97
C MET A 1 -24.73 -36.74 96.13
N ARG A 2 -24.30 -36.26 97.30
CA ARG A 2 -24.62 -36.51 98.71
C ARG A 2 -24.51 -35.17 99.46
N ILE A 3 -25.42 -35.02 100.41
CA ILE A 3 -25.52 -33.97 101.42
C ILE A 3 -24.37 -34.12 102.42
N LEU A 4 -23.82 -33.01 102.93
CA LEU A 4 -23.43 -32.89 104.33
C LEU A 4 -23.31 -31.42 104.74
N VAL A 5 -24.40 -30.98 105.37
CA VAL A 5 -24.51 -29.82 106.24
C VAL A 5 -23.67 -30.09 107.48
N TRP A 6 -22.84 -29.13 107.89
CA TRP A 6 -22.46 -28.95 109.29
C TRP A 6 -22.62 -27.49 109.68
N PHE A 7 -23.19 -27.33 110.86
CA PHE A 7 -23.77 -26.16 111.48
C PHE A 7 -22.77 -25.57 112.49
N GLN A 8 -23.09 -24.37 112.99
CA GLN A 8 -22.50 -23.64 114.15
C GLN A 8 -21.36 -22.70 113.77
N ALA A 9 -21.63 -21.39 113.64
CA ALA A 9 -21.87 -20.41 114.71
C ALA A 9 -20.54 -19.88 115.30
N ALA A 10 -20.27 -18.58 115.10
CA ALA A 10 -19.85 -17.66 116.16
C ALA A 10 -19.46 -16.29 115.59
N THR A 11 -20.20 -15.29 116.07
CA THR A 11 -19.72 -13.97 116.50
C THR A 11 -19.13 -12.99 115.49
N LEU A 12 -19.96 -11.98 115.21
CA LEU A 12 -19.63 -10.55 115.15
C LEU A 12 -18.26 -10.19 115.76
N ALA A 13 -17.36 -9.67 114.94
CA ALA A 13 -16.42 -8.63 115.34
C ALA A 13 -16.41 -7.59 114.22
N LEU A 14 -17.20 -6.54 114.44
CA LEU A 14 -17.18 -5.30 113.67
C LEU A 14 -15.88 -4.57 114.03
N THR A 15 -14.84 -4.70 113.21
CA THR A 15 -13.75 -3.72 113.17
C THR A 15 -13.71 -3.14 111.78
N VAL A 16 -14.23 -1.92 111.71
CA VAL A 16 -14.20 -1.03 110.57
C VAL A 16 -12.76 -0.56 110.38
N ALA A 17 -12.13 -0.95 109.28
CA ALA A 17 -11.00 -0.24 108.69
C ALA A 17 -11.04 -0.49 107.19
N THR A 18 -11.94 0.21 106.51
CA THR A 18 -11.93 0.30 105.05
C THR A 18 -10.76 1.15 104.57
N PRO A 19 -10.32 0.90 103.32
CA PRO A 19 -8.96 1.08 102.85
C PRO A 19 -8.76 2.43 102.16
N ALA A 20 -7.52 2.91 102.11
CA ALA A 20 -7.17 4.03 101.23
C ALA A 20 -5.72 3.91 100.77
N ALA A 21 -5.43 2.88 99.96
CA ALA A 21 -4.18 2.82 99.19
C ALA A 21 -4.29 2.03 97.86
N GLY A 22 -5.25 1.10 97.69
CA GLY A 22 -5.29 0.21 96.51
C GLY A 22 -6.29 0.54 95.39
N ALA A 23 -7.17 1.54 95.55
CA ALA A 23 -8.18 1.87 94.52
C ALA A 23 -7.62 2.74 93.38
N ASN A 24 -6.63 3.59 93.68
CA ASN A 24 -6.04 4.50 92.69
C ASN A 24 -5.07 3.78 91.74
N GLU A 25 -4.33 2.77 92.21
CA GLU A 25 -3.34 2.05 91.38
C GLU A 25 -3.97 1.13 90.33
N ALA A 26 -5.10 0.48 90.63
CA ALA A 26 -5.80 -0.39 89.69
C ALA A 26 -6.49 0.39 88.57
N ASP A 27 -7.00 1.58 88.86
CA ASP A 27 -7.59 2.47 87.86
C ASP A 27 -6.51 3.20 87.03
N ASP A 28 -5.36 3.55 87.63
CA ASP A 28 -4.18 4.01 86.90
C ASP A 28 -3.65 2.94 85.92
N GLN A 29 -3.60 1.67 86.34
CA GLN A 29 -3.13 0.59 85.46
C GLN A 29 -4.06 0.35 84.26
N LYS A 30 -5.39 0.47 84.45
CA LYS A 30 -6.38 0.39 83.35
C LYS A 30 -6.28 1.61 82.44
N MET A 31 -6.10 2.80 83.00
CA MET A 31 -5.90 4.04 82.24
C MET A 31 -4.66 3.94 81.33
N LEU A 32 -3.55 3.41 81.84
CA LEU A 32 -2.33 3.20 81.06
C LEU A 32 -2.48 2.16 79.95
N ARG A 33 -3.31 1.12 80.15
CA ARG A 33 -3.63 0.14 79.10
C ARG A 33 -4.54 0.76 78.04
N ALA A 34 -5.57 1.50 78.45
CA ALA A 34 -6.45 2.24 77.54
C ALA A 34 -5.68 3.28 76.72
N GLN A 35 -4.73 4.00 77.34
CA GLN A 35 -3.89 4.98 76.66
C GLN A 35 -2.95 4.32 75.63
N ARG A 36 -2.41 3.13 75.93
CA ARG A 36 -1.59 2.36 74.97
C ARG A 36 -2.42 1.83 73.80
N LEU A 37 -3.61 1.29 74.07
CA LEU A 37 -4.54 0.83 73.03
C LEU A 37 -4.99 1.99 72.14
N LEU A 38 -5.30 3.16 72.72
CA LEU A 38 -5.67 4.35 71.95
C LEU A 38 -4.53 4.83 71.05
N ARG A 39 -3.28 4.79 71.54
CA ARG A 39 -2.10 5.09 70.71
C ARG A 39 -1.93 4.09 69.58
N GLN A 40 -2.10 2.80 69.83
CA GLN A 40 -1.99 1.76 68.81
C GLN A 40 -3.08 1.93 67.73
N VAL A 41 -4.34 2.11 68.13
CA VAL A 41 -5.45 2.35 67.21
C VAL A 41 -5.23 3.66 66.41
N SER A 42 -4.68 4.70 67.05
CA SER A 42 -4.33 5.94 66.33
C SER A 42 -3.22 5.71 65.30
N GLN A 43 -2.18 4.95 65.64
CA GLN A 43 -1.11 4.60 64.72
C GLN A 43 -1.63 3.77 63.54
N GLU A 44 -2.46 2.76 63.80
CA GLU A 44 -3.09 1.93 62.77
C GLU A 44 -3.99 2.78 61.85
N ARG A 45 -4.78 3.70 62.41
CA ARG A 45 -5.56 4.67 61.63
C ARG A 45 -4.66 5.52 60.74
N ASP A 46 -3.56 6.04 61.27
CA ASP A 46 -2.67 6.94 60.53
C ASP A 46 -1.95 6.19 59.38
N VAL A 47 -1.54 4.94 59.62
CA VAL A 47 -0.96 4.05 58.59
C VAL A 47 -1.98 3.72 57.51
N LEU A 48 -3.19 3.29 57.89
CA LEU A 48 -4.26 2.98 56.92
C LEU A 48 -4.69 4.23 56.14
N GLN A 49 -4.74 5.39 56.79
CA GLN A 49 -5.05 6.66 56.13
C GLN A 49 -3.97 7.06 55.13
N ALA A 50 -2.69 6.81 55.45
CA ALA A 50 -1.58 6.99 54.52
C ALA A 50 -1.69 6.01 53.33
N GLU A 51 -1.98 4.73 53.57
CA GLU A 51 -2.13 3.72 52.52
C GLU A 51 -3.31 4.02 51.57
N VAL A 52 -4.46 4.43 52.11
CA VAL A 52 -5.61 4.87 51.30
C VAL A 52 -5.25 6.08 50.45
N SER A 53 -4.50 7.04 51.00
CA SER A 53 -4.04 8.20 50.23
C SER A 53 -3.08 7.82 49.10
N GLN A 54 -2.19 6.86 49.36
CA GLN A 54 -1.23 6.34 48.38
C GLN A 54 -1.93 5.54 47.29
N LEU A 55 -2.81 4.60 47.64
CA LEU A 55 -3.60 3.83 46.69
C LEU A 55 -4.48 4.72 45.83
N LYS A 56 -5.09 5.77 46.42
CA LYS A 56 -5.87 6.76 45.68
C LYS A 56 -5.01 7.54 44.69
N SER A 57 -3.78 7.91 45.08
CA SER A 57 -2.82 8.56 44.17
C SER A 57 -2.41 7.64 43.02
N GLN A 58 -2.09 6.38 43.31
CA GLN A 58 -1.76 5.37 42.29
C GLN A 58 -2.94 5.11 41.35
N MET A 59 -4.16 5.00 41.87
CA MET A 59 -5.36 4.80 41.06
C MET A 59 -5.58 5.98 40.10
N ASN A 60 -5.38 7.21 40.57
CA ASN A 60 -5.47 8.40 39.72
C ASN A 60 -4.38 8.41 38.63
N ASP A 61 -3.13 8.07 38.97
CA ASP A 61 -2.01 8.00 38.02
C ASP A 61 -2.24 6.90 36.96
N LEU A 62 -2.66 5.70 37.37
CA LEU A 62 -3.00 4.62 36.45
C LEU A 62 -4.17 5.00 35.54
N ASN A 63 -5.19 5.67 36.08
CA ASN A 63 -6.33 6.11 35.27
C ASN A 63 -5.91 7.17 34.23
N GLN A 64 -5.05 8.12 34.62
CA GLN A 64 -4.48 9.10 33.68
C GLN A 64 -3.63 8.42 32.60
N LYS A 65 -2.78 7.46 32.98
CA LYS A 65 -1.98 6.67 32.04
C LYS A 65 -2.86 5.88 31.08
N LEU A 66 -3.91 5.22 31.56
CA LEU A 66 -4.84 4.46 30.72
C LEU A 66 -5.53 5.39 29.71
N VAL A 67 -6.06 6.52 30.14
CA VAL A 67 -6.69 7.50 29.24
C VAL A 67 -5.69 8.01 28.19
N SER A 68 -4.46 8.33 28.59
CA SER A 68 -3.43 8.80 27.66
C SER A 68 -3.01 7.72 26.66
N LEU A 69 -2.83 6.48 27.12
CA LEU A 69 -2.42 5.35 26.29
C LEU A 69 -3.53 4.98 25.31
N LYS A 70 -4.80 4.97 25.77
CA LYS A 70 -5.96 4.75 24.92
C LYS A 70 -6.05 5.81 23.82
N LYS A 71 -5.92 7.10 24.18
CA LYS A 71 -5.91 8.20 23.21
C LYS A 71 -4.77 8.06 22.20
N ASN A 72 -3.56 7.71 22.65
CA ASN A 72 -2.41 7.51 21.77
C ASN A 72 -2.61 6.32 20.83
N SER A 73 -3.17 5.22 21.32
CA SER A 73 -3.50 4.04 20.52
C SER A 73 -4.57 4.35 19.47
N GLU A 74 -5.63 5.06 19.85
CA GLU A 74 -6.69 5.48 18.92
C GLU A 74 -6.14 6.42 17.83
N ASN A 75 -5.28 7.37 18.21
CA ASN A 75 -4.62 8.27 17.27
C ASN A 75 -3.67 7.52 16.32
N ALA A 76 -2.90 6.55 16.83
CA ALA A 76 -2.01 5.72 16.01
C ALA A 76 -2.82 4.86 15.02
N LEU A 77 -3.93 4.27 15.47
CA LEU A 77 -4.81 3.49 14.61
C LEU A 77 -5.47 4.36 13.53
N ALA A 78 -5.93 5.57 13.88
CA ALA A 78 -6.49 6.51 12.92
C ALA A 78 -5.47 6.92 11.85
N ARG A 79 -4.24 7.26 12.26
CA ARG A 79 -3.13 7.58 11.34
C ARG A 79 -2.76 6.41 10.43
N SER A 80 -2.72 5.19 10.99
CA SER A 80 -2.44 3.99 10.20
C SER A 80 -3.53 3.70 9.17
N ARG A 81 -4.81 3.87 9.54
CA ARG A 81 -5.94 3.73 8.60
C ARG A 81 -5.89 4.76 7.48
N GLU A 82 -5.63 6.01 7.82
CA GLU A 82 -5.49 7.09 6.83
C GLU A 82 -4.33 6.80 5.87
N SER A 83 -3.17 6.44 6.41
CA SER A 83 -2.00 6.09 5.61
C SER A 83 -2.28 4.90 4.69
N ASN A 84 -2.93 3.84 5.17
CA ASN A 84 -3.30 2.70 4.35
C ASN A 84 -4.31 3.06 3.26
N SER A 85 -5.26 3.96 3.54
CA SER A 85 -6.21 4.45 2.54
C SER A 85 -5.50 5.22 1.43
N VAL A 86 -4.61 6.15 1.79
CA VAL A 86 -3.79 6.91 0.84
C VAL A 86 -2.87 5.99 0.02
N LEU A 87 -2.20 5.02 0.66
CA LEU A 87 -1.36 4.06 -0.04
C LEU A 87 -2.18 3.22 -1.03
N SER A 88 -3.35 2.74 -0.62
CA SER A 88 -4.25 1.97 -1.49
C SER A 88 -4.70 2.78 -2.71
N ALA A 89 -5.03 4.07 -2.51
CA ALA A 89 -5.40 4.96 -3.61
C ALA A 89 -4.23 5.20 -4.57
N ASN A 90 -3.03 5.45 -4.04
CA ASN A 90 -1.82 5.65 -4.84
C ASN A 90 -1.45 4.40 -5.64
N VAL A 91 -1.54 3.20 -5.04
CA VAL A 91 -1.29 1.94 -5.74
C VAL A 91 -2.28 1.73 -6.88
N ALA A 92 -3.57 2.01 -6.66
CA ALA A 92 -4.57 1.93 -7.72
C ALA A 92 -4.27 2.90 -8.88
N GLN A 93 -3.92 4.15 -8.56
CA GLN A 93 -3.58 5.16 -9.56
C GLN A 93 -2.31 4.78 -10.34
N LEU A 94 -1.25 4.35 -9.65
CA LEU A 94 -0.01 3.90 -10.28
C LEU A 94 -0.23 2.70 -11.20
N THR A 95 -1.10 1.77 -10.80
CA THR A 95 -1.45 0.61 -11.63
C THR A 95 -2.15 1.03 -12.92
N LEU A 96 -3.07 2.01 -12.84
CA LEU A 96 -3.74 2.56 -14.02
C LEU A 96 -2.76 3.28 -14.96
N ASN A 97 -1.89 4.13 -14.40
CA ASN A 97 -0.88 4.86 -15.17
C ASN A 97 0.10 3.91 -15.86
N LEU A 98 0.52 2.84 -15.16
CA LEU A 98 1.42 1.83 -15.71
C LEU A 98 0.78 1.11 -16.89
N ARG A 99 -0.48 0.68 -16.77
CA ARG A 99 -1.22 0.05 -17.87
C ARG A 99 -1.37 0.98 -19.08
N GLN A 100 -1.69 2.25 -18.85
CA GLN A 100 -1.78 3.25 -19.93
C GLN A 100 -0.43 3.45 -20.62
N THR A 101 0.65 3.54 -19.85
CA THR A 101 2.00 3.71 -20.37
C THR A 101 2.44 2.48 -21.17
N GLU A 102 2.15 1.27 -20.69
CA GLU A 102 2.44 0.03 -21.41
C GLU A 102 1.65 -0.06 -22.72
N SER A 103 0.36 0.30 -22.70
CA SER A 103 -0.47 0.34 -23.92
C SER A 103 0.09 1.34 -24.94
N ALA A 104 0.43 2.55 -24.51
CA ALA A 104 1.00 3.58 -25.39
C ALA A 104 2.36 3.15 -25.96
N LYS A 105 3.20 2.50 -25.14
CA LYS A 105 4.47 1.92 -25.59
C LYS A 105 4.26 0.85 -26.66
N ASN A 106 3.30 -0.05 -26.46
CA ASN A 106 3.02 -1.11 -27.43
C ASN A 106 2.51 -0.54 -28.75
N GLN A 107 1.61 0.44 -28.71
CA GLN A 107 1.13 1.15 -29.91
C GLN A 107 2.26 1.87 -30.65
N LEU A 108 3.16 2.52 -29.91
CA LEU A 108 4.31 3.19 -30.51
C LEU A 108 5.28 2.18 -31.13
N GLN A 109 5.50 1.05 -30.48
CA GLN A 109 6.36 -0.02 -31.00
C GLN A 109 5.79 -0.64 -32.28
N GLU A 110 4.47 -0.86 -32.33
CA GLU A 110 3.76 -1.31 -33.53
C GLU A 110 3.91 -0.29 -34.65
N THR A 111 3.63 0.99 -34.37
CA THR A 111 3.77 2.08 -35.35
C THR A 111 5.20 2.19 -35.88
N LEU A 112 6.20 2.08 -35.01
CA LEU A 112 7.61 2.12 -35.42
C LEU A 112 7.98 0.93 -36.31
N THR A 113 7.46 -0.26 -36.00
CA THR A 113 7.71 -1.47 -36.79
C THR A 113 7.07 -1.34 -38.16
N ASP A 114 5.81 -0.87 -38.22
CA ASP A 114 5.10 -0.62 -39.48
C ASP A 114 5.82 0.44 -40.32
N GLN A 115 6.27 1.53 -39.72
CA GLN A 115 7.02 2.58 -40.42
C GLN A 115 8.36 2.06 -40.94
N ALA A 116 9.08 1.27 -40.15
CA ALA A 116 10.35 0.68 -40.59
C ALA A 116 10.14 -0.24 -41.80
N GLN A 117 9.10 -1.09 -41.78
CA GLN A 117 8.74 -1.95 -42.91
C GLN A 117 8.34 -1.14 -44.15
N GLN A 118 7.58 -0.05 -43.97
CA GLN A 118 7.21 0.84 -45.08
C GLN A 118 8.43 1.51 -45.70
N ILE A 119 9.38 1.99 -44.89
CA ILE A 119 10.62 2.59 -45.36
C ILE A 119 11.44 1.55 -46.12
N GLU A 120 11.64 0.35 -45.57
CA GLU A 120 12.35 -0.74 -46.23
C GLU A 120 11.71 -1.11 -47.58
N PHE A 121 10.38 -1.22 -47.62
CA PHE A 121 9.65 -1.45 -48.86
C PHE A 121 9.88 -0.34 -49.89
N CYS A 122 9.84 0.92 -49.46
CA CYS A 122 10.09 2.08 -50.33
C CYS A 122 11.53 2.09 -50.86
N GLU A 123 12.52 1.80 -50.00
CA GLU A 123 13.93 1.73 -50.39
C GLU A 123 14.16 0.64 -51.45
N VAL A 124 13.70 -0.59 -51.17
CA VAL A 124 13.85 -1.73 -52.08
C VAL A 124 13.16 -1.46 -53.42
N ASN A 125 11.95 -0.90 -53.40
CA ASN A 125 11.20 -0.66 -54.63
C ASN A 125 11.73 0.53 -55.41
N ASN A 126 12.25 1.57 -54.75
CA ASN A 126 12.90 2.68 -55.43
C ASN A 126 14.12 2.17 -56.22
N VAL A 127 14.94 1.29 -55.64
CA VAL A 127 16.06 0.65 -56.35
C VAL A 127 15.58 -0.12 -57.58
N LYS A 128 14.49 -0.91 -57.45
CA LYS A 128 13.92 -1.68 -58.56
C LYS A 128 13.33 -0.78 -59.66
N LEU A 129 12.66 0.31 -59.29
CA LEU A 129 12.12 1.29 -60.24
C LEU A 129 13.24 1.96 -61.02
N VAL A 130 14.34 2.34 -60.36
CA VAL A 130 15.54 2.86 -61.04
C VAL A 130 16.12 1.82 -62.01
N GLN A 131 16.14 0.54 -61.63
CA GLN A 131 16.59 -0.54 -62.50
C GLN A 131 15.69 -0.70 -63.74
N ILE A 132 14.37 -0.68 -63.57
CA ILE A 132 13.40 -0.71 -64.68
C ILE A 132 13.61 0.49 -65.60
N ASN A 133 13.77 1.68 -65.05
CA ASN A 133 14.01 2.90 -65.83
C ASN A 133 15.28 2.79 -66.68
N ARG A 134 16.37 2.24 -66.10
CA ARG A 134 17.61 1.98 -66.85
C ARG A 134 17.42 0.94 -67.95
N GLU A 135 16.66 -0.13 -67.68
CA GLU A 135 16.33 -1.15 -68.67
C GLU A 135 15.53 -0.58 -69.85
N LEU A 136 14.56 0.29 -69.57
CA LEU A 136 13.76 0.98 -70.59
C LEU A 136 14.61 1.91 -71.47
N VAL A 137 15.52 2.68 -70.87
CA VAL A 137 16.45 3.56 -71.61
C VAL A 137 17.38 2.74 -72.50
N ASP A 138 18.00 1.68 -71.97
CA ASP A 138 18.89 0.79 -72.73
C ASP A 138 18.16 0.10 -73.90
N ARG A 139 16.92 -0.36 -73.70
CA ARG A 139 16.10 -0.90 -74.80
C ARG A 139 15.72 0.15 -75.83
N TYR A 140 15.43 1.38 -75.41
CA TYR A 140 15.11 2.47 -76.33
C TYR A 140 16.32 2.86 -77.20
N GLU A 141 17.51 2.94 -76.60
CA GLU A 141 18.76 3.18 -77.33
C GLU A 141 19.07 2.04 -78.32
N LYS A 142 18.95 0.78 -77.88
CA LYS A 142 19.12 -0.39 -78.76
C LYS A 142 18.07 -0.42 -79.87
N LYS A 143 16.81 -0.08 -79.59
CA LYS A 143 15.78 0.08 -80.61
C LYS A 143 16.18 1.15 -81.61
N SER A 144 16.72 2.30 -81.19
CA SER A 144 17.19 3.33 -82.12
C SER A 144 18.32 2.82 -83.02
N ALA A 145 19.27 2.05 -82.47
CA ALA A 145 20.34 1.44 -83.26
C ALA A 145 19.83 0.37 -84.24
N VAL A 146 18.87 -0.46 -83.81
CA VAL A 146 18.25 -1.51 -84.60
C VAL A 146 17.30 -0.94 -85.66
N ASP A 147 16.50 0.08 -85.34
CA ASP A 147 15.65 0.84 -86.28
C ASP A 147 16.49 1.60 -87.31
N ALA A 148 17.65 2.15 -86.93
CA ALA A 148 18.61 2.72 -87.89
C ALA A 148 19.12 1.65 -88.87
N LEU A 149 19.23 0.39 -88.45
CA LEU A 149 19.55 -0.75 -89.31
C LEU A 149 18.34 -1.24 -90.14
N LEU A 150 17.12 -1.11 -89.60
CA LEU A 150 15.85 -1.64 -90.11
C LEU A 150 15.01 -0.67 -90.95
N GLN A 151 15.51 0.52 -91.32
CA GLN A 151 14.89 1.46 -92.28
C GLN A 151 14.46 0.84 -93.63
N ARG A 152 14.67 -0.47 -93.84
CA ARG A 152 14.31 -1.23 -95.04
C ARG A 152 13.10 -2.16 -94.89
N GLU A 153 12.44 -2.28 -93.73
CA GLU A 153 11.26 -3.15 -93.57
C GLU A 153 9.96 -2.42 -93.16
N PRO A 154 8.82 -2.76 -93.77
CA PRO A 154 7.52 -2.22 -93.37
C PRO A 154 7.07 -2.78 -92.01
N LEU A 155 6.61 -1.89 -91.11
CA LEU A 155 6.01 -2.24 -89.82
C LEU A 155 4.78 -3.15 -90.00
N THR A 156 4.89 -4.43 -89.62
CA THR A 156 3.80 -5.41 -89.66
C THR A 156 2.95 -5.41 -88.38
N GLN A 157 1.74 -5.97 -88.43
CA GLN A 157 0.83 -6.06 -87.26
C GLN A 157 1.38 -6.93 -86.11
N LEU A 158 2.22 -7.93 -86.39
CA LEU A 158 2.82 -8.80 -85.36
C LEU A 158 3.73 -8.01 -84.41
N LYS A 159 4.57 -7.10 -84.94
CA LYS A 159 5.44 -6.24 -84.12
C LYS A 159 4.67 -5.30 -83.19
N ARG A 160 3.42 -4.96 -83.54
CA ARG A 160 2.58 -4.09 -82.72
C ARG A 160 2.05 -4.82 -81.49
N VAL A 161 1.62 -6.08 -81.63
CA VAL A 161 1.18 -6.91 -80.49
C VAL A 161 2.34 -7.20 -79.54
N GLU A 162 3.52 -7.52 -80.07
CA GLU A 162 4.72 -7.69 -79.23
C GLU A 162 5.07 -6.43 -78.44
N PHE A 163 4.92 -5.25 -79.04
CA PHE A 163 5.15 -3.98 -78.35
C PHE A 163 4.12 -3.73 -77.25
N GLU A 164 2.84 -3.98 -77.52
CA GLU A 164 1.76 -3.89 -76.51
C GLU A 164 2.02 -4.81 -75.32
N ASN A 165 2.47 -6.06 -75.56
CA ASN A 165 2.83 -7.00 -74.50
C ASN A 165 4.00 -6.50 -73.63
N ILE A 166 5.04 -5.92 -74.26
CA ILE A 166 6.19 -5.37 -73.52
C ILE A 166 5.75 -4.18 -72.66
N VAL A 167 4.93 -3.28 -73.21
CA VAL A 167 4.39 -2.13 -72.46
C VAL A 167 3.58 -2.61 -71.25
N GLN A 168 2.71 -3.59 -71.44
CA GLN A 168 1.92 -4.19 -70.36
C GLN A 168 2.82 -4.82 -69.30
N GLU A 169 3.84 -5.60 -69.69
CA GLU A 169 4.78 -6.22 -68.75
C GLU A 169 5.47 -5.19 -67.85
N TYR A 170 5.94 -4.06 -68.42
CA TYR A 170 6.55 -3.00 -67.62
C TYR A 170 5.54 -2.24 -66.76
N GLN A 171 4.32 -2.01 -67.26
CA GLN A 171 3.26 -1.39 -66.47
C GLN A 171 2.92 -2.25 -65.25
N ASP A 172 2.77 -3.56 -65.44
CA ASP A 172 2.51 -4.52 -64.36
C ASP A 172 3.66 -4.54 -63.34
N ARG A 173 4.92 -4.56 -63.82
CA ARG A 173 6.11 -4.51 -62.96
C ARG A 173 6.17 -3.22 -62.14
N ILE A 174 5.86 -2.06 -62.74
CA ILE A 174 5.85 -0.77 -62.05
C ILE A 174 4.71 -0.70 -61.04
N GLU A 175 3.52 -1.20 -61.39
CA GLU A 175 2.37 -1.19 -60.49
C GLU A 175 2.65 -2.01 -59.23
N GLN A 176 3.27 -3.19 -59.36
CA GLN A 176 3.64 -4.06 -58.24
C GLN A 176 4.62 -3.39 -57.26
N LEU A 177 5.46 -2.47 -57.74
CA LEU A 177 6.47 -1.76 -56.95
C LEU A 177 5.95 -0.45 -56.36
N THR A 178 4.81 0.04 -56.84
CA THR A 178 4.25 1.31 -56.41
C THR A 178 3.68 1.18 -55.01
N PHE A 179 4.13 2.06 -54.09
CA PHE A 179 3.61 2.10 -52.74
C PHE A 179 2.14 2.55 -52.74
N LYS A 180 1.26 1.73 -52.15
CA LYS A 180 -0.16 2.06 -51.93
C LYS A 180 -0.33 2.33 -50.43
N GLN A 181 -0.55 3.59 -50.07
CA GLN A 181 -0.73 3.97 -48.67
C GLN A 181 -1.95 3.25 -48.10
N LYS A 182 -1.75 2.50 -47.02
CA LYS A 182 -2.87 1.94 -46.25
C LYS A 182 -3.55 3.10 -45.55
N THR A 183 -4.77 3.45 -45.95
CA THR A 183 -5.56 4.50 -45.30
C THR A 183 -5.71 4.12 -43.83
N ILE A 184 -5.08 4.88 -42.95
CA ILE A 184 -5.26 4.72 -41.51
C ILE A 184 -6.67 5.27 -41.23
N SER A 185 -7.68 4.40 -41.25
CA SER A 185 -8.98 4.72 -40.68
C SER A 185 -8.76 4.94 -39.19
N SER A 186 -8.67 6.21 -38.78
CA SER A 186 -8.78 6.60 -37.38
C SER A 186 -10.19 6.20 -36.89
N GLN A 187 -10.26 5.21 -36.02
CA GLN A 187 -11.36 5.05 -35.09
C GLN A 187 -10.89 5.47 -33.71
#